data_AF-A0A1E3ADH7-F1
#
_entry.id   AF-A0A1E3ADH7-F1
#
_cell.length_a   1.000
_cell.length_b   1.000
_cell.length_c   1.000
_cell.angle_alpha   90.00
_cell.angle_beta   90.00
_cell.angle_gamma   90.00
#
_symmetry.space_group_name_H-M   'P 1'
#
loop_
_entity.id
_entity.type
_entity.pdbx_description
1 polymer ?
#
loop_
_entity_poly.entity_id
_entity_poly.type
_entity_poly.pdbx_seq_one_letter_code
_entity_poly.pdbx_strand_id
1 'polypeptide(L)'
;MNKILDENYLDLIIDNTLLGEQVQESDITRLNNMYSILHVLREDPTPCELGQLYEYYSFPSLYTPMAQAGIDDAGVSSVQNNPYLALYGQGILVGVIDTGIDYRH
;
A
#
# COMPACT_ATOMS: atom_id res chain seq x y z
N MET A 1 -2.56 -2.20 -21.22
CA MET A 1 -3.19 -1.51 -20.08
C MET A 1 -2.68 -2.18 -18.82
N ASN A 2 -2.41 -1.44 -17.74
CA ASN A 2 -1.93 -2.05 -16.50
C ASN A 2 -3.13 -2.72 -15.80
N LYS A 3 -3.03 -4.02 -15.49
CA LYS A 3 -4.15 -4.80 -14.92
C LYS A 3 -4.62 -4.27 -13.57
N ILE A 4 -3.71 -3.74 -12.76
CA ILE A 4 -4.00 -3.09 -11.47
C ILE A 4 -4.87 -1.82 -11.58
N LEU A 5 -5.06 -1.27 -12.79
CA LEU A 5 -5.91 -0.10 -13.03
C LEU A 5 -7.24 -0.50 -13.69
N ASP A 6 -7.50 -1.79 -13.86
CA ASP A 6 -8.66 -2.33 -14.55
C ASP A 6 -9.57 -3.01 -13.52
N GLU A 7 -10.76 -2.46 -13.33
CA GLU A 7 -11.76 -2.93 -12.38
C GLU A 7 -12.31 -4.34 -12.70
N ASN A 8 -11.98 -4.90 -13.87
CA ASN A 8 -12.30 -6.29 -14.21
C ASN A 8 -11.30 -7.30 -13.63
N TYR A 9 -10.28 -6.85 -12.89
CA TYR A 9 -9.30 -7.72 -12.26
C TYR A 9 -9.45 -7.69 -10.73
N LEU A 10 -9.36 -8.87 -10.12
CA LEU A 10 -9.08 -9.00 -8.70
C LEU A 10 -7.58 -8.98 -8.47
N ASP A 11 -7.14 -8.14 -7.53
CA ASP A 11 -5.75 -8.03 -7.10
C ASP A 11 -5.56 -8.76 -5.77
N LEU A 12 -4.79 -9.84 -5.80
CA LEU A 12 -4.53 -10.70 -4.65
C LEU A 12 -3.05 -10.62 -4.26
N ILE A 13 -2.76 -10.30 -2.99
CA ILE A 13 -1.40 -10.37 -2.45
C ILE A 13 -1.09 -11.83 -2.13
N ILE A 14 -0.07 -12.39 -2.79
CA ILE A 14 0.28 -13.80 -2.69
C ILE A 14 1.76 -13.98 -2.37
N ASP A 15 2.06 -15.00 -1.57
CA ASP A 15 3.44 -15.44 -1.36
C ASP A 15 3.99 -16.06 -2.65
N ASN A 16 5.20 -15.65 -3.04
CA ASN A 16 5.85 -16.09 -4.27
C ASN A 16 6.04 -17.61 -4.34
N THR A 17 6.08 -18.30 -3.19
CA THR A 17 6.17 -19.77 -3.12
C THR A 17 4.88 -20.48 -3.56
N LEU A 18 3.75 -19.78 -3.55
CA LEU A 18 2.44 -20.29 -3.96
C LEU A 18 2.15 -20.02 -5.45
N LEU A 19 3.01 -19.27 -6.14
CA LEU A 19 2.89 -19.03 -7.57
C LEU A 19 3.20 -20.32 -8.34
N GLY A 20 2.17 -20.93 -8.93
CA GLY A 20 2.33 -22.09 -9.80
C GLY A 20 2.98 -21.72 -11.14
N GLU A 21 3.66 -22.69 -11.76
CA GLU A 21 4.33 -22.52 -13.07
C GLU A 21 3.37 -22.12 -14.23
N GLN A 22 2.06 -22.32 -14.03
CA GLN A 22 1.02 -22.00 -15.01
C GLN A 22 0.61 -20.52 -15.00
N VAL A 23 1.02 -19.74 -14.00
CA VAL A 23 0.70 -18.32 -13.92
C VAL A 23 1.57 -17.55 -14.89
N GLN A 24 0.95 -16.74 -15.75
CA GLN A 24 1.70 -15.92 -16.69
C GLN A 24 2.35 -14.76 -15.96
N GLU A 25 3.61 -14.44 -16.27
CA GLU A 25 4.30 -13.26 -15.71
C GLU A 25 3.54 -11.95 -15.97
N SER A 26 2.73 -11.88 -17.03
CA SER A 26 1.89 -10.70 -17.30
C SER A 26 0.76 -10.50 -16.28
N ASP A 27 0.38 -11.54 -15.54
CA ASP A 27 -0.64 -11.51 -14.49
C ASP A 27 -0.03 -11.21 -13.11
N ILE A 28 1.28 -10.93 -13.03
CA ILE A 28 1.99 -10.75 -11.77
C ILE A 28 2.64 -9.37 -11.71
N THR A 29 2.41 -8.65 -10.62
CA THR A 29 3.24 -7.50 -10.21
C THR A 29 4.09 -7.89 -9.01
N ARG A 30 5.40 -8.09 -9.22
CA ARG A 30 6.33 -8.47 -8.15
C ARG A 30 6.53 -7.30 -7.18
N LEU A 31 6.29 -7.54 -5.89
CA LEU A 31 6.51 -6.53 -4.84
C LEU A 31 7.91 -6.66 -4.25
N ASN A 32 8.32 -7.89 -3.93
CA ASN A 32 9.64 -8.22 -3.40
C ASN A 32 9.94 -9.72 -3.60
N ASN A 33 10.96 -10.23 -2.93
CA ASN A 33 11.37 -11.64 -3.03
C ASN A 33 10.37 -12.63 -2.41
N MET A 34 9.49 -12.17 -1.51
CA MET A 34 8.52 -13.00 -0.80
C MET A 34 7.10 -12.83 -1.33
N TYR A 35 6.73 -11.65 -1.81
CA TYR A 35 5.35 -11.34 -2.20
C TYR A 35 5.23 -10.75 -3.60
N SER A 36 4.09 -11.05 -4.22
CA SER A 36 3.62 -10.44 -5.46
C SER A 36 2.13 -10.13 -5.38
N ILE A 37 1.66 -9.27 -6.29
CA ILE A 37 0.23 -9.11 -6.59
C ILE A 37 -0.07 -10.00 -7.78
N LEU A 38 -1.07 -10.88 -7.63
CA LEU A 38 -1.65 -11.69 -8.69
C LEU A 38 -2.92 -10.99 -9.20
N HIS A 39 -2.96 -10.72 -10.51
CA HIS A 39 -4.09 -10.14 -11.21
C HIS A 39 -4.95 -11.25 -11.80
N VAL A 40 -6.18 -11.42 -11.32
CA VAL A 40 -7.11 -12.44 -11.83
C VAL A 40 -8.25 -11.75 -12.57
N LEU A 41 -8.38 -12.00 -13.87
CA LEU A 41 -9.50 -11.48 -14.66
C LEU A 41 -10.81 -12.07 -14.13
N ARG A 42 -11.69 -11.22 -13.60
CA ARG A 42 -13.01 -11.54 -13.05
C ARG A 42 -13.95 -10.36 -13.24
N GLU A 43 -14.83 -10.46 -14.24
CA GLU A 43 -15.77 -9.38 -14.59
C GLU A 43 -16.90 -9.19 -13.56
N ASP A 44 -17.22 -10.22 -12.78
CA ASP A 44 -18.29 -10.17 -11.74
C ASP A 44 -17.86 -10.95 -10.47
N PRO A 45 -16.94 -10.39 -9.67
CA PRO A 45 -16.46 -11.05 -8.46
C PRO A 45 -17.54 -11.04 -7.37
N THR A 46 -17.84 -12.19 -6.79
CA THR A 46 -18.85 -12.30 -5.73
C THR A 46 -18.21 -12.36 -4.34
N PRO A 47 -18.84 -11.79 -3.29
CA PRO A 47 -18.32 -11.89 -1.93
C PRO A 47 -18.14 -13.34 -1.43
N CYS A 48 -18.86 -14.31 -2.02
CA CYS A 48 -18.74 -15.72 -1.68
C CYS A 48 -17.37 -16.32 -2.04
N GLU A 49 -16.62 -15.70 -2.93
CA GLU A 49 -15.29 -16.16 -3.32
C GLU A 49 -14.23 -15.90 -2.25
N LEU A 50 -14.51 -14.97 -1.33
CA LEU A 50 -13.71 -14.69 -0.14
C LEU A 50 -13.68 -15.94 0.75
N GLY A 51 -12.54 -16.62 0.80
CA GLY A 51 -12.33 -17.82 1.60
C GLY A 51 -12.85 -19.12 1.00
N GLN A 52 -13.49 -19.10 -0.19
CA GLN A 52 -13.86 -20.32 -0.91
C GLN A 52 -12.93 -20.62 -2.08
N LEU A 53 -12.66 -19.62 -2.92
CA LEU A 53 -11.76 -19.75 -4.08
C LEU A 53 -10.37 -19.19 -3.77
N TYR A 54 -10.31 -18.08 -3.03
CA TYR A 54 -9.07 -17.43 -2.64
C TYR A 54 -9.03 -17.27 -1.13
N GLU A 55 -7.85 -17.46 -0.56
CA GLU A 55 -7.67 -17.39 0.89
C GLU A 55 -7.86 -15.96 1.39
N TYR A 56 -8.52 -15.80 2.54
CA TYR A 56 -8.94 -14.49 3.04
C TYR A 56 -7.77 -13.50 3.21
N TYR A 57 -6.58 -14.01 3.56
CA TYR A 57 -5.39 -13.19 3.77
C TYR A 57 -4.80 -12.63 2.47
N SER A 58 -5.19 -13.16 1.31
CA SER A 58 -4.71 -12.68 0.01
C SER A 58 -5.42 -11.41 -0.45
N PHE A 59 -6.57 -11.08 0.13
CA PHE A 59 -7.29 -9.86 -0.19
C PHE A 59 -6.64 -8.64 0.48
N PRO A 60 -6.33 -7.57 -0.27
CA PRO A 60 -5.82 -6.34 0.30
C PRO A 60 -6.81 -5.74 1.30
N SER A 61 -6.29 -5.22 2.42
CA SER A 61 -7.11 -4.47 3.37
C SER A 61 -7.39 -3.05 2.85
N LEU A 62 -8.60 -2.57 3.11
CA LEU A 62 -9.01 -1.20 2.78
C LEU A 62 -8.70 -0.26 3.95
N TYR A 63 -7.85 0.73 3.70
CA TYR A 63 -7.52 1.79 4.66
C TYR A 63 -8.34 3.06 4.34
N THR A 64 -8.66 3.83 5.38
CA THR A 64 -9.36 5.12 5.26
C THR A 64 -8.53 6.23 5.89
N PRO A 65 -8.69 7.51 5.48
CA PRO A 65 -7.95 8.61 6.06
C PRO A 65 -8.15 8.70 7.57
N MET A 66 -7.05 8.64 8.31
CA MET A 66 -7.03 8.77 9.77
C MET A 66 -6.33 10.09 10.14
N ALA A 67 -7.05 11.21 10.02
CA ALA A 67 -6.48 12.49 10.41
C ALA A 67 -6.56 12.65 11.95
N GLN A 68 -5.40 12.59 12.62
CA GLN A 68 -5.26 13.09 13.99
C GLN A 68 -4.34 14.32 13.94
N ALA A 69 -4.91 15.51 14.21
CA ALA A 69 -4.15 16.74 14.24
C ALA A 69 -3.69 17.05 15.68
N GLY A 70 -2.41 17.35 15.87
CA GLY A 70 -1.85 17.80 17.15
C GLY A 70 -0.34 17.98 17.12
N ILE A 71 0.15 19.10 16.56
CA ILE A 71 1.59 19.45 16.61
C ILE A 71 2.04 19.63 18.07
N ASP A 72 1.15 20.16 18.91
CA ASP A 72 1.40 20.43 20.33
C ASP A 72 1.47 19.12 21.15
N ASP A 73 0.63 18.14 20.84
CA ASP A 73 0.65 16.82 21.50
C ASP A 73 1.95 16.06 21.23
N ALA A 74 2.60 16.31 20.08
CA ALA A 74 3.87 15.70 19.71
C ALA A 74 5.10 16.40 20.34
N GLY A 75 4.92 17.51 21.08
CA GLY A 75 6.01 18.20 21.79
C GLY A 75 7.08 18.84 20.88
N VAL A 76 6.77 19.00 19.59
CA VAL A 76 7.70 19.49 18.54
C VAL A 76 8.26 20.87 18.88
N SER A 77 7.42 21.74 19.44
CA SER A 77 7.77 23.12 19.82
C SER A 77 8.95 23.17 20.80
N SER A 78 9.07 22.22 21.72
CA SER A 78 10.15 22.19 22.71
C SER A 78 11.52 21.91 22.09
N VAL A 79 11.55 21.11 21.01
CA VAL A 79 12.80 20.78 20.29
C VAL A 79 13.18 21.91 19.35
N GLN A 80 12.23 22.48 18.61
CA GLN A 80 12.50 23.58 17.68
C GLN A 80 12.90 24.88 18.38
N ASN A 81 12.37 25.15 19.58
CA ASN A 81 12.67 26.38 20.32
C ASN A 81 14.00 26.33 21.10
N ASN A 82 14.75 25.23 21.06
CA ASN A 82 16.05 25.14 21.71
C ASN A 82 17.16 25.65 20.78
N PRO A 83 17.80 26.80 21.07
CA PRO A 83 18.80 27.40 20.18
C PRO A 83 20.10 26.58 20.07
N TYR A 84 20.30 25.58 20.92
CA TYR A 84 21.46 24.67 20.88
C TYR A 84 21.20 23.38 20.08
N LEU A 85 19.97 23.16 19.62
CA LEU A 85 19.59 21.97 18.85
C LEU A 85 19.17 22.37 17.43
N ALA A 86 20.04 22.10 16.44
CA ALA A 86 19.79 22.38 15.03
C ALA A 86 19.13 21.18 14.30
N LEU A 87 18.07 20.61 14.88
CA LEU A 87 17.42 19.39 14.39
C LEU A 87 16.27 19.72 13.42
N TYR A 88 16.60 19.88 12.14
CA TYR A 88 15.65 20.29 11.09
C TYR A 88 15.31 19.18 10.08
N GLY A 89 15.74 17.94 10.32
CA GLY A 89 15.51 16.82 9.41
C GLY A 89 16.48 16.74 8.21
N GLN A 90 17.59 17.49 8.23
CA GLN A 90 18.62 17.37 7.20
C GLN A 90 19.16 15.93 7.13
N GLY A 91 19.17 15.35 5.92
CA GLY A 91 19.59 13.97 5.70
C GLY A 91 18.52 12.91 6.00
N ILE A 92 17.30 13.32 6.35
CA ILE A 92 16.18 12.41 6.60
C ILE A 92 15.26 12.35 5.37
N LEU A 93 14.84 11.14 5.00
CA LEU A 93 13.82 10.90 3.98
C LEU A 93 12.49 10.59 4.67
N VAL A 94 11.41 11.22 4.18
CA VAL A 94 10.04 11.00 4.65
C VAL A 94 9.20 10.49 3.49
N GLY A 95 8.62 9.31 3.63
CA GLY A 95 7.66 8.76 2.68
C GLY A 95 6.23 9.08 3.13
N VAL A 96 5.43 9.67 2.24
CA VAL A 96 4.01 9.96 2.48
C VAL A 96 3.19 9.07 1.55
N ILE A 97 2.35 8.21 2.14
CA ILE A 97 1.40 7.35 1.43
C ILE A 97 0.02 7.79 1.88
N ASP A 98 -0.59 8.66 1.08
CA ASP A 98 -1.91 9.23 1.33
C ASP A 98 -2.55 9.59 -0.03
N THR A 99 -3.59 10.40 -0.01
CA THR A 99 -4.36 10.91 -1.15
C THR A 99 -3.59 11.85 -2.08
N GLY A 100 -2.34 12.19 -1.76
CA GLY A 100 -1.45 13.02 -2.56
C GLY A 100 -1.01 14.29 -1.84
N ILE A 101 -0.37 15.20 -2.59
CA ILE A 101 0.13 16.48 -2.09
C ILE A 101 0.08 17.54 -3.21
N ASP A 102 -0.35 18.76 -2.88
CA ASP A 102 -0.19 19.91 -3.77
C ASP A 102 1.20 20.50 -3.60
N TYR A 103 2.10 20.19 -4.53
CA TYR A 103 3.47 20.71 -4.53
C TYR A 103 3.58 22.21 -4.87
N ARG A 104 2.47 22.90 -5.16
CA ARG A 104 2.45 24.35 -5.48
C ARG A 104 1.85 25.21 -4.36
N HIS A 105 1.54 24.62 -3.21
CA HIS A 105 1.01 25.32 -2.05
C HIS A 105 1.99 26.39 -1.52
#